data_AF-A0A815ZMM3-F1
#
_entry.id   AF-A0A815ZMM3-F1
#
_cell.length_a   1.000
_cell.length_b   1.000
_cell.length_c   1.000
_cell.angle_alpha   90.00
_cell.angle_beta   90.00
_cell.angle_gamma   90.00
#
_symmetry.space_group_name_H-M   'P 1'
#
loop_
_entity.id
_entity.type
_entity.pdbx_description
1 polymer ?
#
loop_
_entity_poly.entity_id
_entity_poly.type
_entity_poly.pdbx_seq_one_letter_code
_entity_poly.pdbx_strand_id
1 'polypeptide(L)'
;MILILLPETHQYFVLQRHQQALVSVTIEADLIQKPVFAAPWKPLAPLADLSIAPYVLLMTVVFTTFFMSLIAFPDQLSPKPYNLIEVIIGFCYIPSGIELLIGCVSGDSLADRAGRYYS
;
A
#
# COMPACT_ATOMS: atom_id res chain seq x y z
N MET A 1 -17.41 -6.92 -1.61
CA MET A 1 -17.27 -7.25 -0.18
C MET A 1 -16.03 -6.62 0.48
N ILE A 2 -15.39 -5.61 -0.13
CA ILE A 2 -14.23 -4.89 0.44
C ILE A 2 -14.66 -3.60 1.16
N LEU A 3 -15.82 -3.04 0.78
CA LEU A 3 -16.41 -1.83 1.36
C LEU A 3 -16.83 -1.96 2.84
N ILE A 4 -16.95 -3.18 3.38
CA ILE A 4 -17.33 -3.41 4.78
C ILE A 4 -16.08 -3.48 5.69
N LEU A 5 -14.90 -3.72 5.10
CA LEU A 5 -13.64 -3.91 5.81
C LEU A 5 -12.78 -2.64 5.95
N LEU A 6 -13.24 -1.50 5.42
CA LEU A 6 -12.56 -0.24 5.72
C LEU A 6 -12.83 0.13 7.19
N PRO A 7 -11.80 0.41 8.00
CA PRO A 7 -11.96 0.73 9.42
C PRO A 7 -12.90 1.93 9.63
N GLU A 8 -12.81 2.91 8.74
CA GLU A 8 -13.67 4.11 8.64
C GLU A 8 -15.17 3.76 8.54
N THR A 9 -15.53 2.79 7.70
CA THR A 9 -16.93 2.38 7.49
C THR A 9 -17.46 1.51 8.62
N HIS A 10 -16.63 0.65 9.22
CA HIS A 10 -17.06 -0.26 10.27
C HIS A 10 -17.42 0.49 11.57
N GLN A 11 -16.62 1.49 11.95
CA GLN A 11 -16.88 2.32 13.13
C GLN A 11 -18.21 3.07 13.01
N TYR A 12 -18.50 3.64 11.83
CA TYR A 12 -19.77 4.33 11.58
C TYR A 12 -21.00 3.41 11.71
N PHE A 13 -20.96 2.21 11.12
CA PHE A 13 -22.10 1.27 11.18
C PHE A 13 -22.33 0.67 12.56
N VAL A 14 -21.27 0.42 13.34
CA VAL A 14 -21.39 -0.05 14.72
C VAL A 14 -22.06 1.01 15.59
N LEU A 15 -21.65 2.28 15.47
CA LEU A 15 -22.26 3.37 16.21
C LEU A 15 -23.71 3.63 15.81
N GLN A 16 -24.04 3.53 14.51
CA GLN A 16 -25.43 3.69 14.04
C GLN A 16 -26.37 2.62 14.63
N ARG A 17 -25.87 1.38 14.84
CA ARG A 17 -26.64 0.32 15.52
C ARG A 17 -26.79 0.57 17.03
N HIS A 18 -25.79 1.17 17.68
CA HIS A 18 -25.85 1.50 19.10
C HIS A 18 -26.67 2.76 19.41
N GLN A 19 -26.75 3.73 18.48
CA GLN A 19 -27.61 4.91 18.59
C GLN A 19 -29.11 4.56 18.62
N GLN A 20 -29.51 3.47 17.98
CA GLN A 20 -30.89 2.97 18.07
C GLN A 20 -31.21 2.32 19.43
N ALA A 21 -30.18 2.00 20.23
CA ALA A 21 -30.33 1.22 21.46
C ALA A 21 -30.20 2.02 22.76
N LEU A 22 -29.43 3.13 22.83
CA LEU A 22 -29.26 3.88 24.09
C LEU A 22 -28.95 5.38 23.90
N VAL A 23 -29.66 6.22 24.68
CA VAL A 23 -29.67 7.71 24.63
C VAL A 23 -28.41 8.37 25.28
N SER A 24 -27.43 7.59 25.77
CA SER A 24 -26.27 8.14 26.50
C SER A 24 -24.96 8.21 25.69
N VAL A 25 -24.94 7.79 24.42
CA VAL A 25 -23.73 7.78 23.55
C VAL A 25 -23.68 9.02 22.62
N THR A 26 -24.54 10.00 22.87
CA THR A 26 -24.82 11.11 21.94
C THR A 26 -23.64 12.10 21.79
N ILE A 27 -22.65 12.09 22.69
CA ILE A 27 -21.53 13.05 22.65
C ILE A 27 -20.44 12.64 21.64
N GLU A 28 -20.22 11.34 21.42
CA GLU A 28 -19.24 10.86 20.43
C GLU A 28 -19.82 10.79 19.00
N ALA A 29 -21.15 10.73 18.89
CA ALA A 29 -21.88 10.66 17.64
C ALA A 29 -21.70 11.88 16.72
N ASP A 30 -21.65 13.08 17.30
CA ASP A 30 -21.50 14.34 16.53
C ASP A 30 -20.08 14.54 15.98
N LEU A 31 -19.09 13.81 16.50
CA LEU A 31 -17.70 13.92 16.08
C LEU A 31 -17.36 13.03 14.86
N ILE A 32 -18.20 12.04 14.56
CA ILE A 32 -17.89 11.07 13.50
C ILE A 32 -18.63 11.49 12.23
N GLN A 33 -17.91 12.23 11.38
CA GLN A 33 -18.39 12.64 10.07
C GLN A 33 -18.75 11.42 9.23
N LYS A 34 -19.86 11.52 8.50
CA LYS A 34 -20.27 10.50 7.53
C LYS A 34 -19.11 10.26 6.55
N PRO A 35 -18.68 9.00 6.31
CA PRO A 35 -17.57 8.73 5.41
C PRO A 35 -17.93 9.23 4.00
N VAL A 36 -17.27 10.31 3.57
CA VAL A 36 -17.39 10.82 2.22
C VAL A 36 -16.38 10.06 1.40
N PHE A 37 -16.86 9.14 0.56
CA PHE A 37 -16.01 8.50 -0.43
C PHE A 37 -15.50 9.58 -1.39
N ALA A 38 -14.28 10.05 -1.15
CA ALA A 38 -13.57 10.88 -2.10
C ALA A 38 -13.48 10.11 -3.42
N ALA A 39 -13.78 10.77 -4.53
CA ALA A 39 -13.71 10.15 -5.84
C ALA A 39 -12.33 9.53 -6.07
N PRO A 40 -12.23 8.30 -6.60
CA PRO A 40 -11.00 7.51 -6.61
C PRO A 40 -9.86 8.16 -7.44
N TRP A 41 -10.18 9.13 -8.29
CA TRP A 41 -9.22 9.89 -9.08
C TRP A 41 -8.58 11.08 -8.36
N LYS A 42 -9.11 11.51 -7.21
CA LYS A 42 -8.51 12.60 -6.42
C LYS A 42 -7.04 12.35 -6.05
N PRO A 43 -6.63 11.16 -5.55
CA PRO A 43 -5.21 10.88 -5.30
C PRO A 43 -4.38 10.69 -6.58
N LEU A 44 -5.02 10.56 -7.76
CA LEU A 44 -4.33 10.47 -9.05
C LEU A 44 -4.06 11.85 -9.67
N ALA A 45 -4.74 12.90 -9.21
CA ALA A 45 -4.55 14.27 -9.72
C ALA A 45 -3.09 14.78 -9.64
N PRO A 46 -2.30 14.48 -8.59
CA PRO A 46 -0.90 14.88 -8.53
C PRO A 46 -0.04 14.28 -9.65
N LEU A 47 -0.39 13.13 -10.22
CA LEU A 47 0.36 12.53 -11.34
C LEU A 47 0.33 13.40 -12.61
N ALA A 48 -0.66 14.29 -12.74
CA ALA A 48 -0.73 15.24 -13.85
C ALA A 48 0.16 16.48 -13.63
N ASP A 49 0.75 16.64 -12.44
CA ASP A 49 1.70 17.72 -12.17
C ASP A 49 3.06 17.40 -12.79
N LEU A 50 3.49 18.23 -13.74
CA LEU A 50 4.75 18.05 -14.44
C LEU A 50 5.97 18.18 -13.51
N SER A 51 5.82 18.85 -12.36
CA SER A 51 6.90 19.02 -11.39
C SER A 51 7.32 17.70 -10.73
N ILE A 52 6.41 16.74 -10.61
CA ILE A 52 6.70 15.40 -10.06
C ILE A 52 6.99 14.36 -11.15
N ALA A 53 6.83 14.70 -12.43
CA ALA A 53 7.00 13.77 -13.55
C ALA A 53 8.35 13.02 -13.55
N PRO A 54 9.51 13.65 -13.24
CA PRO A 54 10.79 12.92 -13.16
C PRO A 54 10.78 11.84 -12.06
N TYR A 55 10.14 12.13 -10.92
CA TYR A 55 10.03 11.19 -9.82
C TYR A 55 9.09 10.02 -10.15
N VAL A 56 7.96 10.32 -10.79
CA VAL A 56 7.02 9.30 -11.28
C VAL A 56 7.69 8.38 -12.29
N LEU A 57 8.46 8.93 -13.24
CA LEU A 57 9.21 8.14 -14.22
C LEU A 57 10.22 7.24 -13.52
N LEU A 58 11.03 7.78 -12.60
CA LEU A 58 11.99 7.01 -11.84
C LEU A 58 11.33 5.84 -11.10
N MET A 59 10.24 6.11 -10.38
CA MET A 59 9.49 5.09 -9.66
C MET A 59 8.89 4.03 -10.59
N THR A 60 8.41 4.44 -11.76
CA THR A 60 7.88 3.52 -12.77
C THR A 60 8.98 2.60 -13.30
N VAL A 61 10.18 3.13 -13.58
CA VAL A 61 11.33 2.34 -14.04
C VAL A 61 11.77 1.35 -12.96
N VAL A 62 11.90 1.80 -11.71
CA VAL A 62 12.28 0.92 -10.58
C VAL A 62 11.27 -0.21 -10.41
N PHE A 63 9.98 0.12 -10.38
CA PHE A 63 8.91 -0.87 -10.23
C PHE A 63 8.87 -1.84 -11.41
N THR A 64 8.97 -1.35 -12.64
CA THR A 64 8.97 -2.20 -13.84
C THR A 64 10.19 -3.11 -13.87
N THR A 65 11.37 -2.60 -13.50
CA THR A 65 12.61 -3.40 -13.44
C THR A 65 12.50 -4.50 -12.39
N PHE A 66 11.95 -4.18 -11.21
CA PHE A 66 11.67 -5.18 -10.18
C PHE A 66 10.68 -6.25 -10.66
N PHE A 67 9.57 -5.86 -11.30
CA PHE A 67 8.61 -6.84 -11.81
C PHE A 67 9.19 -7.70 -12.94
N MET A 68 9.96 -7.11 -13.84
CA MET A 68 10.61 -7.85 -14.92
C MET A 68 11.67 -8.82 -14.38
N SER A 69 12.38 -8.47 -13.31
CA SER A 69 13.34 -9.39 -12.70
C SER A 69 12.64 -10.63 -12.13
N LEU A 70 11.48 -10.49 -11.50
CA LEU A 70 10.69 -11.65 -11.01
C LEU A 70 10.28 -12.61 -12.14
N ILE A 71 10.09 -12.11 -13.35
CA ILE A 71 9.70 -12.92 -14.51
C ILE A 71 10.92 -13.52 -15.20
N ALA A 72 11.99 -12.74 -15.39
CA ALA A 72 13.17 -13.17 -16.13
C ALA A 72 14.15 -14.03 -15.30
N PHE A 73 14.13 -13.91 -13.98
CA PHE A 73 15.07 -14.61 -13.11
C PHE A 73 14.97 -16.15 -13.15
N PRO A 74 13.77 -16.77 -13.17
CA PRO A 74 13.62 -18.21 -13.35
C PRO A 74 14.13 -18.68 -14.72
N ASP A 75 13.85 -17.91 -15.77
CA ASP A 75 14.29 -18.21 -17.14
C ASP A 75 15.82 -18.24 -17.27
N GLN A 76 16.53 -17.49 -16.43
CA GLN A 76 18.00 -17.48 -16.39
C GLN A 76 18.59 -18.59 -15.50
N LEU A 77 17.86 -19.04 -14.47
CA LEU A 77 18.33 -20.04 -13.50
C LEU A 77 17.95 -21.48 -13.85
N SER A 78 16.87 -21.67 -14.60
CA SER A 78 16.42 -22.97 -15.08
C SER A 78 17.39 -23.63 -16.07
N PRO A 79 18.01 -22.92 -17.04
CA PRO A 79 18.98 -23.52 -17.93
C PRO A 79 20.38 -23.66 -17.30
N LYS A 80 21.29 -24.35 -17.99
CA LYS A 80 22.72 -24.39 -17.62
C LYS A 80 23.31 -22.97 -17.64
N PRO A 81 24.21 -22.62 -16.70
CA PRO A 81 24.97 -23.51 -15.81
C PRO A 81 24.29 -23.87 -14.50
N TYR A 82 23.26 -23.13 -14.08
CA TYR A 82 22.64 -23.28 -12.77
C TYR A 82 21.71 -24.50 -12.70
N ASN A 83 20.93 -24.75 -13.75
CA ASN A 83 20.05 -25.92 -13.88
C ASN A 83 19.21 -26.19 -12.61
N LEU A 84 18.64 -25.14 -12.03
CA LEU A 84 17.91 -25.22 -10.78
C LEU A 84 16.48 -25.69 -11.02
N ILE A 85 15.98 -26.51 -10.09
CA ILE A 85 14.57 -26.89 -10.04
C ILE A 85 13.72 -25.73 -9.51
N GLU A 86 12.45 -25.66 -9.93
CA GLU A 86 11.51 -24.58 -9.58
C GLU A 86 11.44 -24.28 -8.08
N VAL A 87 11.50 -25.34 -7.25
CA VAL A 87 11.46 -25.21 -5.78
C VAL A 87 12.63 -24.38 -5.27
N ILE A 88 13.84 -24.61 -5.77
CA ILE A 88 15.05 -23.88 -5.35
C ILE A 88 14.99 -22.43 -5.84
N ILE A 89 14.51 -22.21 -7.07
CA ILE A 89 14.29 -20.86 -7.61
C ILE A 89 13.29 -20.09 -6.74
N GLY A 90 12.23 -20.76 -6.26
CA GLY A 90 11.29 -20.19 -5.29
C GLY A 90 11.97 -19.71 -4.00
N PHE A 91 12.88 -20.49 -3.44
CA PHE A 91 13.66 -20.09 -2.25
C PHE A 91 14.54 -18.87 -2.50
N CYS A 92 15.03 -18.67 -3.72
CA CYS A 92 15.83 -17.49 -4.08
C CYS A 92 15.04 -16.17 -4.00
N TYR A 93 13.71 -16.19 -3.95
CA TYR A 93 12.88 -14.99 -3.75
C TYR A 93 12.68 -14.58 -2.30
N ILE A 94 13.00 -15.45 -1.32
CA ILE A 94 12.83 -15.13 0.10
C ILE A 94 13.60 -13.88 0.52
N PRO A 95 14.89 -13.70 0.15
CA PRO A 95 15.63 -12.49 0.46
C PRO A 95 14.94 -11.22 -0.05
N SER A 96 14.38 -11.24 -1.26
CA SER A 96 13.64 -10.10 -1.82
C SER A 96 12.39 -9.74 -1.00
N GLY A 97 11.68 -10.75 -0.49
CA GLY A 97 10.55 -10.54 0.43
C GLY A 97 10.97 -9.93 1.77
N ILE A 98 12.10 -10.37 2.32
CA ILE A 98 12.67 -9.83 3.57
C ILE A 98 13.12 -8.38 3.37
N GLU A 99 13.79 -8.07 2.26
CA GLU A 99 14.20 -6.72 1.90
C GLU A 99 12.99 -5.78 1.85
N LEU A 100 11.89 -6.21 1.22
CA LEU A 100 10.67 -5.42 1.14
C LEU A 100 10.08 -5.14 2.54
N LEU A 101 10.03 -6.15 3.42
CA LEU A 101 9.54 -5.98 4.79
C LEU A 101 10.37 -4.96 5.58
N ILE A 102 11.69 -5.06 5.51
CA ILE A 102 12.61 -4.12 6.18
C ILE A 102 12.46 -2.72 5.57
N GLY A 103 12.36 -2.65 4.24
CA GLY A 103 12.15 -1.42 3.49
C GLY A 103 10.85 -0.71 3.88
N CYS A 104 9.75 -1.44 4.07
CA CYS A 104 8.49 -0.87 4.52
C CYS A 104 8.59 -0.23 5.91
N VAL A 105 9.16 -0.95 6.89
CA VAL A 105 9.29 -0.45 8.27
C VAL A 105 10.20 0.78 8.33
N SER A 106 11.34 0.73 7.65
CA SER A 106 12.30 1.83 7.64
C SER A 106 11.81 3.02 6.81
N GLY A 107 11.17 2.75 5.67
CA GLY A 107 10.61 3.75 4.76
C GLY A 107 9.47 4.53 5.38
N ASP A 108 8.57 3.87 6.11
CA ASP A 108 7.46 4.52 6.82
C ASP A 108 7.98 5.49 7.89
N SER A 109 8.93 5.04 8.72
CA SER A 109 9.57 5.89 9.73
C SER A 109 10.26 7.11 9.11
N LEU A 110 10.89 6.95 7.94
CA LEU A 110 11.55 8.04 7.22
C LEU A 110 10.54 9.00 6.60
N ALA A 111 9.47 8.48 6.00
CA ALA A 111 8.39 9.26 5.41
C ALA A 111 7.68 10.12 6.47
N ASP A 112 7.38 9.53 7.64
CA ASP A 112 6.80 10.24 8.79
C ASP A 112 7.69 11.38 9.30
N ARG A 113 9.00 11.16 9.35
CA ARG A 113 9.97 12.19 9.76
C ARG A 113 10.06 13.30 8.73
N ALA A 114 10.10 12.96 7.45
CA ALA A 114 10.12 13.93 6.36
C ALA A 114 8.83 14.76 6.34
N GLY A 115 7.67 14.11 6.51
CA GLY A 115 6.38 14.78 6.60
C GLY A 115 6.36 15.85 7.69
N ARG A 116 6.85 15.53 8.89
CA ARG A 116 6.95 16.50 10.01
C ARG A 116 7.97 17.62 9.79
N TYR A 117 9.00 17.40 8.98
CA TYR A 117 10.04 18.39 8.73
C TYR A 117 9.66 19.38 7.61
N TYR A 118 8.89 18.91 6.63
CA TYR A 118 8.50 19.67 5.44
C TYR A 118 7.04 20.15 5.44
N SER A 119 6.23 19.80 6.45
CA SER A 119 4.89 20.37 6.71
C SER A 119 4.98 21.68 7.48
#